data_AF-A0A7C1UWP8-F1
#
_entry.id   AF-A0A7C1UWP8-F1
#
_cell.length_a   1.000
_cell.length_b   1.000
_cell.length_c   1.000
_cell.angle_alpha   90.00
_cell.angle_beta   90.00
_cell.angle_gamma   90.00
#
_symmetry.space_group_name_H-M   'P 1'
#
loop_
_entity.id
_entity.type
_entity.pdbx_description
1 polymer ?
#
loop_
_entity_poly.entity_id
_entity_poly.type
_entity_poly.pdbx_seq_one_letter_code
_entity_poly.pdbx_strand_id
1 'polypeptide(L)' 'MIFIPKKRKSGGKTGSRKGQYSKVQCSKCGRTVARSKA' A
#
# COMPACT_ATOMS: atom_id res chain seq x y z
N MET A 1 -12.62 18.31 15.42
CA MET A 1 -12.22 17.10 14.67
C MET A 1 -12.19 17.44 13.18
N ILE A 2 -11.02 17.54 12.56
CA ILE A 2 -10.92 17.80 11.12
C ILE A 2 -11.18 16.46 10.40
N PHE A 3 -12.29 16.36 9.66
CA PHE A 3 -12.60 15.19 8.85
C PHE A 3 -11.72 15.20 7.60
N ILE A 4 -10.78 14.25 7.52
CA ILE A 4 -10.00 14.03 6.30
C ILE A 4 -10.67 12.88 5.54
N PRO A 5 -11.34 13.15 4.42
CA PRO A 5 -12.02 12.11 3.66
C PRO A 5 -10.99 11.11 3.11
N LYS A 6 -11.36 9.84 3.09
CA LYS A 6 -10.52 8.81 2.50
C LYS A 6 -10.41 9.04 0.99
N LYS A 7 -9.22 9.44 0.52
CA LYS A 7 -8.99 9.73 -0.91
C LYS A 7 -9.36 8.56 -1.84
N ARG A 8 -9.12 7.30 -1.44
CA ARG A 8 -9.46 6.10 -2.23
C ARG A 8 -10.00 4.99 -1.35
N LYS A 9 -11.08 4.30 -1.78
CA LYS A 9 -11.68 3.15 -1.04
C LYS A 9 -10.66 2.08 -0.67
N SER A 10 -9.67 1.83 -1.53
CA SER A 10 -8.59 0.86 -1.31
C SER A 10 -7.43 1.34 -0.45
N GLY A 11 -7.32 2.64 -0.17
CA GLY A 11 -6.15 3.22 0.51
C GLY A 11 -4.85 3.18 -0.31
N GLY A 12 -4.94 2.96 -1.63
CA GLY A 12 -3.78 2.91 -2.52
C GLY A 12 -3.06 1.55 -2.53
N LYS A 13 -3.79 0.45 -2.33
CA LYS A 13 -3.29 -0.92 -2.41
C LYS A 13 -4.26 -1.78 -3.22
N THR A 14 -3.77 -2.85 -3.84
CA THR A 14 -4.55 -3.86 -4.55
C THR A 14 -4.63 -5.13 -3.70
N GLY A 15 -5.84 -5.69 -3.55
CA GLY A 15 -6.10 -6.89 -2.74
C GLY A 15 -6.90 -6.63 -1.45
N SER A 16 -7.47 -7.71 -0.91
CA SER A 16 -8.37 -7.73 0.26
C SER A 16 -7.62 -7.68 1.60
N ARG A 17 -8.35 -7.71 2.73
CA ARG A 17 -7.95 -7.58 4.15
C ARG A 17 -6.93 -8.62 4.67
N LYS A 18 -6.05 -9.19 3.84
CA LYS A 18 -4.93 -10.00 4.34
C LYS A 18 -4.04 -9.13 5.22
N GLY A 19 -3.76 -9.60 6.44
CA GLY A 19 -3.08 -8.81 7.48
C GLY A 19 -1.73 -8.27 7.03
N GLN A 20 -0.89 -9.12 6.42
CA GLN A 20 0.44 -8.73 5.98
C GLN A 20 0.78 -9.35 4.61
N TYR A 21 1.12 -8.49 3.66
CA TYR A 21 1.63 -8.87 2.35
C TYR A 21 3.14 -8.99 2.38
N SER A 22 3.70 -9.88 1.56
CA SER A 22 5.15 -9.92 1.30
C SER A 22 5.64 -8.57 0.77
N LYS A 23 6.92 -8.26 1.02
CA LYS A 23 7.55 -7.00 0.58
C LYS A 23 8.44 -7.28 -0.63
N VAL A 24 8.56 -6.31 -1.53
CA VAL A 24 9.44 -6.33 -2.71
C VAL A 24 10.29 -5.06 -2.73
N GLN A 25 11.48 -5.13 -3.33
CA GLN A 25 12.34 -3.97 -3.52
C GLN A 25 12.09 -3.33 -4.88
N CYS A 26 12.02 -1.99 -4.92
CA CYS A 26 11.97 -1.25 -6.17
C CYS A 26 13.28 -1.45 -6.94
N SER A 27 13.18 -1.90 -8.20
CA SER A 27 14.33 -2.14 -9.08
C SER A 27 15.19 -0.91 -9.35
N LYS A 28 14.60 0.30 -9.25
CA LYS A 28 15.31 1.56 -9.53
C LYS A 28 15.98 2.17 -8.30
N CYS A 29 15.29 2.19 -7.16
CA CYS A 29 15.74 2.94 -5.97
C CYS A 29 15.95 2.08 -4.72
N GLY A 30 15.78 0.75 -4.82
CA GLY A 30 16.00 -0.20 -3.72
C GLY A 30 14.99 -0.12 -2.57
N ARG A 31 14.01 0.79 -2.63
CA ARG A 31 13.02 0.96 -1.55
C ARG A 31 12.16 -0.28 -1.39
N THR A 32 12.01 -0.72 -0.15
CA THR A 32 11.15 -1.85 0.21
C THR A 32 9.70 -1.40 0.31
N VAL A 33 8.83 -1.99 -0.50
CA VAL A 33 7.39 -1.70 -0.55
C VAL A 33 6.58 -2.99 -0.42
N ALA A 34 5.38 -2.91 0.18
CA ALA A 34 4.49 -4.07 0.22
C ALA A 34 4.08 -4.46 -1.21
N ARG A 35 4.07 -5.75 -1.54
CA ARG A 35 3.71 -6.25 -2.88
C ARG A 35 2.31 -5.86 -3.31
N SER A 36 1.40 -5.64 -2.36
CA SER A 36 0.06 -5.12 -2.64
C SER A 36 0.03 -3.62 -3.00
N LYS A 37 1.14 -2.90 -2.82
CA LYS A 37 1.27 -1.44 -3.01
C LYS A 37 2.26 -1.08 -4.11
N ALA A 38 3.28 -1.91 -4.32
CA ALA A 38 4.25 -1.81 -5.42
C ALA A 38 3.54 -1.88 -6.76
#